data_AF-A0A0D0Y3X0-F1
#
_entry.id   AF-A0A0D0Y3X0-F1
#
_cell.length_a   1.000
_cell.length_b   1.000
_cell.length_c   1.000
_cell.angle_alpha   90.00
_cell.angle_beta   90.00
_cell.angle_gamma   90.00
#
_symmetry.space_group_name_H-M   'P 1'
#
loop_
_entity.id
_entity.type
_entity.pdbx_description
1 polymer ?
#
loop_
_entity_poly.entity_id
_entity_poly.type
_entity_poly.pdbx_seq_one_letter_code
_entity_poly.pdbx_strand_id
1 'polypeptide(L)'
;MSDRKFNLVTDPWIKVIEKGTNQEKAVSLIKLFQNAHDYRDLAGEMRSQDFAILRFLLAILTTVYSRFNANNEPYDWLTIDENTMQVSQSVDEDDYDQEDENDLLDTWKTLYQNGNGHFTGIVTKYLKRYEDHFCLFGEHPFYQVTESEYNQFVPTKKQIKAGKGPGTVAVKQINRQISESAHTPAVFSPKAGEFKNDIKLDEFVRWLITYQNFTGVTDKTKIKTTEKFSVSRGWLYQLNSVYAAGNTIFQTLMLNLVLMRKGKMYYPQKPVWEYESVEDYVNKRKEQQIPDNIAEIYTSWSRILHIDWHQGERPTIFSAGIPMFDSQDAFIEPMTIWRIDKKSNRYKPAVKWLQSLGTAMWRNFGQYVNVNGTDDMHEPGIVEWLNLLKNKGIIPYNSHLTLASATLVSDGNATSQAPAAEVYDDMHINADVLFDKRNPNYWPKRIEDTIELTQIIGKDFWQFAMKIGQIRNSDAAPFANRLSSKFYESLNEPFKAWLAHLTNHDDREREIELWKETLRKLVLDAASQVIQASSPRDIRGLVDDKGIVNNIFTANNHLRYKLQVDLKIERKG
;
A
#
# COMPACT_ATOMS: atom_id res chain seq x y z
N MET A 1 38.18 5.51 -9.09
CA MET A 1 36.87 4.83 -9.05
C MET A 1 37.04 3.59 -8.20
N SER A 2 36.20 3.33 -7.20
CA SER A 2 36.32 2.08 -6.43
C SER A 2 35.84 0.91 -7.28
N ASP A 3 36.55 -0.22 -7.29
CA ASP A 3 36.16 -1.49 -7.93
C ASP A 3 34.91 -2.16 -7.31
N ARG A 4 34.07 -1.40 -6.61
CA ARG A 4 32.83 -1.90 -6.00
C ARG A 4 31.84 -2.24 -7.10
N LYS A 5 31.36 -3.48 -7.08
CA LYS A 5 30.30 -3.98 -7.95
C LYS A 5 29.16 -4.51 -7.08
N PHE A 6 27.94 -4.17 -7.46
CA PHE A 6 26.72 -4.71 -6.85
C PHE A 6 25.60 -4.56 -7.88
N ASN A 7 25.19 -5.66 -8.48
CA ASN A 7 24.19 -5.69 -9.56
C ASN A 7 22.92 -6.39 -9.08
N LEU A 8 21.81 -5.67 -9.07
CA LEU A 8 20.52 -6.16 -8.56
C LEU A 8 19.96 -7.36 -9.36
N VAL A 9 20.40 -7.54 -10.61
CA VAL A 9 19.99 -8.64 -11.49
C VAL A 9 20.52 -9.97 -10.96
N THR A 10 21.78 -9.98 -10.51
CA THR A 10 22.54 -11.21 -10.21
C THR A 10 22.93 -11.34 -8.74
N ASP A 11 23.17 -10.24 -8.03
CA ASP A 11 23.52 -10.22 -6.61
C ASP A 11 22.27 -10.28 -5.71
N PRO A 12 22.34 -10.95 -4.56
CA PRO A 12 21.21 -11.08 -3.65
C PRO A 12 20.93 -9.79 -2.87
N TRP A 13 19.71 -9.27 -2.98
CA TRP A 13 19.29 -8.05 -2.26
C TRP A 13 17.82 -8.01 -1.85
N ILE A 14 16.98 -8.84 -2.45
CA ILE A 14 15.56 -8.92 -2.11
C ILE A 14 15.41 -9.93 -0.97
N LYS A 15 14.97 -9.47 0.20
CA LYS A 15 14.68 -10.36 1.32
C LYS A 15 13.33 -11.02 1.13
N VAL A 16 13.31 -12.35 1.29
CA VAL A 16 12.11 -13.19 1.15
C VAL A 16 12.05 -14.20 2.28
N ILE A 17 10.84 -14.66 2.63
CA ILE A 17 10.66 -15.86 3.44
C ILE A 17 10.49 -17.07 2.54
N GLU A 18 11.38 -18.05 2.67
CA GLU A 18 11.26 -19.32 1.95
C GLU A 18 10.10 -20.16 2.50
N LYS A 19 9.23 -20.66 1.62
CA LYS A 19 8.01 -21.38 1.97
C LYS A 19 8.28 -22.71 2.67
N GLY A 20 9.32 -23.43 2.23
CA GLY A 20 9.65 -24.76 2.75
C GLY A 20 10.28 -24.73 4.15
N THR A 21 11.08 -23.71 4.45
CA THR A 21 11.87 -23.63 5.70
C THR A 21 11.40 -22.54 6.65
N ASN A 22 10.55 -21.62 6.17
CA ASN A 22 10.17 -20.38 6.85
C ASN A 22 11.35 -19.50 7.27
N GLN A 23 12.51 -19.67 6.63
CA GLN A 23 13.71 -18.87 6.89
C GLN A 23 13.77 -17.66 5.96
N GLU A 24 14.31 -16.56 6.48
CA GLU A 24 14.66 -15.38 5.68
C GLU A 24 15.89 -15.70 4.83
N LYS A 25 15.86 -15.29 3.55
CA LYS A 25 17.04 -15.26 2.70
C LYS A 25 16.99 -14.09 1.73
N ALA A 26 18.17 -13.66 1.26
CA ALA A 26 18.28 -12.65 0.21
C ALA A 26 18.47 -13.31 -1.16
N VAL A 27 17.76 -12.82 -2.19
CA VAL A 27 17.84 -13.30 -3.57
C VAL A 27 17.98 -12.15 -4.57
N SER A 28 18.50 -12.43 -5.76
CA SER A 28 18.59 -11.46 -6.86
C SER A 28 17.27 -11.35 -7.62
N LEU A 29 17.13 -10.39 -8.54
CA LEU A 29 15.93 -10.29 -9.39
C LEU A 29 15.68 -11.55 -10.21
N ILE A 30 16.71 -12.09 -10.87
CA ILE A 30 16.60 -13.34 -11.63
C ILE A 30 16.13 -14.48 -10.72
N LYS A 31 16.74 -14.62 -9.54
CA LYS A 31 16.43 -15.73 -8.61
C LYS A 31 15.05 -15.59 -8.00
N LEU A 32 14.58 -14.37 -7.80
CA LEU A 32 13.21 -14.10 -7.39
C LEU A 32 12.22 -14.59 -8.46
N PHE A 33 12.34 -14.10 -9.70
CA PHE A 33 11.37 -14.39 -10.76
C PHE A 33 11.37 -15.87 -11.19
N GLN A 34 12.53 -16.54 -11.12
CA GLN A 34 12.64 -17.97 -11.42
C GLN A 34 12.00 -18.88 -10.36
N ASN A 35 11.92 -18.42 -9.09
CA ASN A 35 11.51 -19.27 -7.96
C ASN A 35 10.40 -18.62 -7.11
N ALA A 36 9.58 -17.75 -7.72
CA ALA A 36 8.63 -16.91 -6.98
C ALA A 36 7.58 -17.70 -6.17
N HIS A 37 7.30 -18.96 -6.54
CA HIS A 37 6.41 -19.86 -5.79
C HIS A 37 7.05 -20.51 -4.56
N ASP A 38 8.38 -20.55 -4.50
CA ASP A 38 9.12 -21.06 -3.34
C ASP A 38 9.23 -20.03 -2.22
N TYR A 39 8.79 -18.80 -2.47
CA TYR A 39 8.82 -17.70 -1.52
C TYR A 39 7.41 -17.37 -1.07
N ARG A 40 7.19 -17.34 0.24
CA ARG A 40 5.90 -17.02 0.85
C ARG A 40 5.60 -15.53 0.75
N ASP A 41 6.55 -14.69 1.14
CA ASP A 41 6.36 -13.25 1.29
C ASP A 41 7.69 -12.49 1.16
N LEU A 42 7.62 -11.20 0.83
CA LEU A 42 8.74 -10.27 1.00
C LEU A 42 9.01 -10.07 2.49
N ALA A 43 10.28 -9.85 2.83
CA ALA A 43 10.76 -9.80 4.21
C ALA A 43 11.75 -8.65 4.44
N GLY A 44 11.44 -7.49 3.86
CA GLY A 44 12.20 -6.27 4.08
C GLY A 44 12.11 -5.77 5.51
N GLU A 45 12.77 -4.65 5.76
CA GLU A 45 12.83 -4.01 7.07
C GLU A 45 11.48 -3.46 7.56
N MET A 46 10.52 -3.21 6.65
CA MET A 46 9.21 -2.62 6.89
C MET A 46 8.18 -3.08 5.86
N ARG A 47 6.89 -3.15 6.23
CA ARG A 47 5.82 -3.56 5.28
C ARG A 47 5.61 -2.55 4.15
N SER A 48 5.82 -1.28 4.41
CA SER A 48 5.79 -0.19 3.43
C SER A 48 6.99 -0.25 2.47
N GLN A 49 8.15 -0.73 2.93
CA GLN A 49 9.28 -1.05 2.05
C GLN A 49 8.93 -2.25 1.16
N ASP A 50 8.39 -3.33 1.72
CA ASP A 50 7.95 -4.49 0.94
C ASP A 50 6.95 -4.09 -0.14
N PHE A 51 6.01 -3.20 0.17
CA PHE A 51 5.06 -2.69 -0.81
C PHE A 51 5.71 -1.86 -1.93
N ALA A 52 6.74 -1.05 -1.62
CA ALA A 52 7.52 -0.34 -2.63
C ALA A 52 8.31 -1.31 -3.52
N ILE A 53 8.89 -2.37 -2.95
CA ILE A 53 9.58 -3.43 -3.69
C ILE A 53 8.61 -4.24 -4.55
N LEU A 54 7.41 -4.58 -4.05
CA LEU A 54 6.36 -5.24 -4.82
C LEU A 54 6.05 -4.46 -6.09
N ARG A 55 5.83 -3.15 -5.98
CA ARG A 55 5.55 -2.28 -7.14
C ARG A 55 6.72 -2.16 -8.09
N PHE A 56 7.95 -2.10 -7.59
CA PHE A 56 9.14 -2.15 -8.43
C PHE A 56 9.21 -3.44 -9.25
N LEU A 57 8.93 -4.59 -8.62
CA LEU A 57 8.89 -5.88 -9.30
C LEU A 57 7.76 -5.95 -10.33
N LEU A 58 6.58 -5.42 -9.98
CA LEU A 58 5.45 -5.31 -10.91
C LEU A 58 5.77 -4.41 -12.09
N ALA A 59 6.52 -3.32 -11.91
CA ALA A 59 6.92 -2.47 -13.03
C ALA A 59 7.71 -3.26 -14.08
N ILE A 60 8.65 -4.11 -13.63
CA ILE A 60 9.41 -5.00 -14.51
C ILE A 60 8.47 -5.98 -15.23
N LEU A 61 7.59 -6.66 -14.48
CA LEU A 61 6.69 -7.66 -15.06
C LEU A 61 5.66 -7.04 -16.02
N THR A 62 5.05 -5.92 -15.65
CA THR A 62 4.08 -5.20 -16.49
C THR A 62 4.75 -4.72 -17.78
N THR A 63 5.98 -4.18 -17.70
CA THR A 63 6.75 -3.80 -18.90
C THR A 63 7.06 -4.97 -19.81
N VAL A 64 7.47 -6.12 -19.25
CA VAL A 64 7.80 -7.29 -20.05
C VAL A 64 6.55 -7.92 -20.65
N TYR A 65 5.53 -8.19 -19.84
CA TYR A 65 4.35 -8.93 -20.29
C TYR A 65 3.31 -8.09 -21.03
N SER A 66 3.46 -6.76 -21.06
CA SER A 66 2.73 -5.92 -22.02
C SER A 66 3.36 -5.92 -23.41
N ARG A 67 4.57 -6.48 -23.58
CA ARG A 67 5.30 -6.52 -24.86
C ARG A 67 5.48 -7.93 -25.40
N PHE A 68 5.62 -8.90 -24.50
CA PHE A 68 5.89 -10.30 -24.81
C PHE A 68 4.88 -11.21 -24.13
N ASN A 69 4.45 -12.25 -24.84
CA ASN A 69 3.52 -13.24 -24.35
C ASN A 69 4.20 -14.31 -23.46
N ALA A 70 3.41 -15.27 -22.97
CA ALA A 70 3.90 -16.37 -22.14
C ALA A 70 4.88 -17.32 -22.86
N ASN A 71 4.96 -17.30 -24.19
CA ASN A 71 5.89 -18.09 -24.99
C ASN A 71 7.23 -17.38 -25.25
N ASN A 72 7.43 -16.18 -24.67
CA ASN A 72 8.62 -15.32 -24.87
C ASN A 72 8.66 -14.62 -26.24
N GLU A 73 7.53 -14.52 -26.94
CA GLU A 73 7.40 -13.90 -28.25
C GLU A 73 6.72 -12.53 -28.12
N PRO A 74 7.09 -11.53 -28.94
CA PRO A 74 6.34 -10.27 -28.99
C PRO A 74 4.90 -10.53 -29.47
N TYR A 75 3.96 -9.66 -29.09
CA TYR A 75 2.61 -9.71 -29.66
C TYR A 75 2.62 -9.27 -31.13
N ASP A 76 1.77 -9.90 -31.96
CA ASP A 76 1.76 -9.68 -33.41
C ASP A 76 1.37 -8.23 -33.80
N TRP A 77 0.59 -7.57 -32.95
CA TRP A 77 0.17 -6.16 -33.09
C TRP A 77 1.21 -5.17 -32.54
N LEU A 78 2.37 -5.63 -32.07
CA LEU A 78 3.47 -4.78 -31.59
C LEU A 78 4.71 -4.88 -32.46
N THR A 79 5.27 -3.72 -32.80
CA THR A 79 6.64 -3.66 -33.31
C THR A 79 7.59 -3.37 -32.15
N ILE A 80 8.47 -4.33 -31.85
CA ILE A 80 9.48 -4.23 -30.79
C ILE A 80 10.86 -3.99 -31.42
N ASP A 81 11.58 -2.97 -30.96
CA ASP A 81 12.99 -2.82 -31.29
C ASP A 81 13.80 -3.92 -30.60
N GLU A 82 14.43 -4.81 -31.37
CA GLU A 82 15.17 -5.96 -30.84
C GLU A 82 16.34 -5.56 -29.96
N ASN A 83 16.95 -4.39 -30.23
CA ASN A 83 18.00 -3.87 -29.39
C ASN A 83 17.37 -3.40 -28.10
N THR A 84 16.52 -2.37 -28.08
CA THR A 84 16.06 -1.79 -26.81
C THR A 84 15.05 -2.65 -26.06
N MET A 85 14.42 -3.63 -26.72
CA MET A 85 13.25 -4.36 -26.23
C MET A 85 12.07 -3.43 -25.89
N GLN A 86 12.03 -2.22 -26.47
CA GLN A 86 10.95 -1.26 -26.33
C GLN A 86 10.03 -1.30 -27.56
N VAL A 87 8.80 -0.84 -27.37
CA VAL A 87 7.86 -0.64 -28.47
C VAL A 87 8.38 0.51 -29.34
N SER A 88 8.62 0.25 -30.64
CA SER A 88 9.26 1.20 -31.55
C SER A 88 8.26 2.10 -32.29
N GLN A 89 6.98 1.72 -32.35
CA GLN A 89 5.91 2.48 -32.99
C GLN A 89 4.69 2.55 -32.07
N SER A 90 4.05 3.72 -31.98
CA SER A 90 2.78 3.85 -31.28
C SER A 90 1.73 2.98 -31.94
N VAL A 91 0.97 2.22 -31.15
CA VAL A 91 -0.23 1.52 -31.61
C VAL A 91 -1.34 2.57 -31.75
N ASP A 92 -1.98 2.64 -32.91
CA ASP A 92 -3.12 3.55 -33.12
C ASP A 92 -4.32 3.06 -32.30
N GLU A 93 -5.16 3.99 -31.83
CA GLU A 93 -6.37 3.67 -31.05
C GLU A 93 -7.38 2.90 -31.90
N ASP A 94 -7.43 3.16 -33.21
CA ASP A 94 -8.29 2.43 -34.15
C ASP A 94 -7.78 1.01 -34.46
N ASP A 95 -6.49 0.73 -34.19
CA ASP A 95 -5.86 -0.56 -34.44
C ASP A 95 -5.86 -1.47 -33.20
N TYR A 96 -5.96 -0.92 -31.99
CA TYR A 96 -6.03 -1.70 -30.75
C TYR A 96 -7.46 -2.12 -30.42
N ASP A 97 -7.75 -3.42 -30.51
CA ASP A 97 -9.10 -3.92 -30.40
C ASP A 97 -9.30 -4.94 -29.25
N GLN A 98 -10.47 -5.59 -29.25
CA GLN A 98 -10.82 -6.56 -28.23
C GLN A 98 -10.01 -7.87 -28.34
N GLU A 99 -9.50 -8.22 -29.52
CA GLU A 99 -8.61 -9.38 -29.73
C GLU A 99 -7.27 -9.13 -29.04
N ASP A 100 -6.69 -7.95 -29.19
CA ASP A 100 -5.44 -7.55 -28.52
C ASP A 100 -5.59 -7.51 -26.98
N GLU A 101 -6.74 -7.02 -26.48
CA GLU A 101 -7.08 -7.11 -25.06
C GLU A 101 -7.10 -8.57 -24.56
N ASN A 102 -7.58 -9.52 -25.40
CA ASN A 102 -7.62 -10.93 -25.03
C ASN A 102 -6.23 -11.57 -25.05
N ASP A 103 -5.31 -11.18 -25.94
CA ASP A 103 -3.93 -11.67 -25.96
C ASP A 103 -3.20 -11.41 -24.63
N LEU A 104 -3.38 -10.21 -24.07
CA LEU A 104 -2.83 -9.83 -22.76
C LEU A 104 -3.44 -10.67 -21.64
N LEU A 105 -4.76 -10.91 -21.69
CA LEU A 105 -5.47 -11.76 -20.72
C LEU A 105 -5.07 -13.24 -20.83
N ASP A 106 -4.86 -13.74 -22.04
CA ASP A 106 -4.42 -15.11 -22.30
C ASP A 106 -2.97 -15.33 -21.87
N THR A 107 -2.11 -14.32 -22.03
CA THR A 107 -0.78 -14.31 -21.43
C THR A 107 -0.86 -14.40 -19.91
N TRP A 108 -1.68 -13.54 -19.27
CA TRP A 108 -1.86 -13.61 -17.82
C TRP A 108 -2.36 -14.98 -17.36
N LYS A 109 -3.38 -15.52 -18.03
CA LYS A 109 -3.98 -16.82 -17.75
C LYS A 109 -2.97 -17.95 -17.89
N THR A 110 -2.20 -17.95 -18.97
CA THR A 110 -1.17 -18.96 -19.25
C THR A 110 -0.08 -18.93 -18.20
N LEU A 111 0.40 -17.74 -17.81
CA LEU A 111 1.36 -17.61 -16.71
C LEU A 111 0.79 -18.15 -15.40
N TYR A 112 -0.45 -17.76 -15.05
CA TYR A 112 -1.06 -18.14 -13.78
C TYR A 112 -1.36 -19.64 -13.67
N GLN A 113 -1.89 -20.25 -14.74
CA GLN A 113 -2.35 -21.65 -14.73
C GLN A 113 -1.24 -22.63 -15.11
N ASN A 114 -0.39 -22.29 -16.09
CA ASN A 114 0.59 -23.20 -16.67
C ASN A 114 2.04 -22.87 -16.27
N GLY A 115 2.29 -21.70 -15.67
CA GLY A 115 3.65 -21.24 -15.36
C GLY A 115 4.34 -21.97 -14.22
N ASN A 116 3.75 -23.04 -13.64
CA ASN A 116 4.28 -23.79 -12.50
C ASN A 116 4.76 -22.89 -11.33
N GLY A 117 4.24 -21.66 -11.22
CA GLY A 117 4.65 -20.71 -10.21
C GLY A 117 5.96 -19.94 -10.48
N HIS A 118 6.42 -19.86 -11.73
CA HIS A 118 7.61 -19.09 -12.13
C HIS A 118 7.35 -18.21 -13.35
N PHE A 119 8.14 -17.15 -13.51
CA PHE A 119 8.07 -16.28 -14.69
C PHE A 119 8.99 -16.78 -15.80
N THR A 120 8.61 -16.48 -17.04
CA THR A 120 9.23 -17.01 -18.27
C THR A 120 10.60 -16.39 -18.54
N GLY A 121 11.38 -17.03 -19.43
CA GLY A 121 12.77 -16.65 -19.73
C GLY A 121 12.92 -15.23 -20.28
N ILE A 122 11.86 -14.66 -20.88
CA ILE A 122 11.84 -13.30 -21.41
C ILE A 122 12.09 -12.24 -20.32
N VAL A 123 11.62 -12.46 -19.09
CA VAL A 123 11.92 -11.56 -17.96
C VAL A 123 13.42 -11.53 -17.69
N THR A 124 14.08 -12.69 -17.73
CA THR A 124 15.54 -12.78 -17.56
C THR A 124 16.28 -12.12 -18.74
N LYS A 125 15.80 -12.28 -19.97
CA LYS A 125 16.37 -11.63 -21.15
C LYS A 125 16.28 -10.10 -21.04
N TYR A 126 15.12 -9.58 -20.64
CA TYR A 126 14.91 -8.16 -20.40
C TYR A 126 15.84 -7.61 -19.31
N LEU A 127 15.92 -8.28 -18.15
CA LEU A 127 16.81 -7.86 -17.06
C LEU A 127 18.28 -7.83 -17.47
N LYS A 128 18.73 -8.80 -18.27
CA LYS A 128 20.09 -8.80 -18.82
C LYS A 128 20.32 -7.67 -19.80
N ARG A 129 19.29 -7.26 -20.55
CA ARG A 129 19.40 -6.16 -21.51
C ARG A 129 19.66 -4.81 -20.85
N TYR A 130 19.08 -4.61 -19.67
CA TYR A 130 19.23 -3.41 -18.87
C TYR A 130 20.19 -3.60 -17.68
N GLU A 131 21.03 -4.64 -17.68
CA GLU A 131 21.84 -5.03 -16.53
C GLU A 131 22.77 -3.92 -16.01
N ASP A 132 23.22 -3.04 -16.90
CA ASP A 132 24.01 -1.85 -16.61
C ASP A 132 23.23 -0.80 -15.79
N HIS A 133 21.94 -0.59 -16.07
CA HIS A 133 21.07 0.30 -15.30
C HIS A 133 20.69 -0.26 -13.92
N PHE A 134 20.90 -1.55 -13.68
CA PHE A 134 20.65 -2.23 -12.41
C PHE A 134 21.92 -2.41 -11.57
N CYS A 135 23.04 -1.79 -11.97
CA CYS A 135 24.25 -1.72 -11.16
C CYS A 135 24.18 -0.57 -10.16
N LEU A 136 24.40 -0.81 -8.86
CA LEU A 136 24.42 0.25 -7.84
C LEU A 136 25.53 1.29 -8.09
N PHE A 137 26.60 0.89 -8.77
CA PHE A 137 27.75 1.71 -9.14
C PHE A 137 27.97 1.61 -10.66
N GLY A 138 28.47 2.68 -11.28
CA GLY A 138 28.80 2.69 -12.71
C GLY A 138 28.47 4.01 -13.37
N GLU A 139 28.41 4.00 -14.70
CA GLU A 139 28.00 5.15 -15.52
C GLU A 139 26.48 5.42 -15.42
N HIS A 140 25.69 4.36 -15.24
CA HIS A 140 24.23 4.42 -15.05
C HIS A 140 23.86 3.84 -13.67
N PRO A 141 24.27 4.50 -12.56
CA PRO A 141 24.07 3.95 -11.23
C PRO A 141 22.57 3.84 -10.90
N PHE A 142 22.15 2.65 -10.46
CA PHE A 142 20.75 2.32 -10.20
C PHE A 142 20.10 3.35 -9.28
N TYR A 143 19.00 3.96 -9.74
CA TYR A 143 18.20 4.95 -9.00
C TYR A 143 18.99 6.17 -8.52
N GLN A 144 20.07 6.49 -9.23
CA GLN A 144 20.99 7.56 -8.94
C GLN A 144 21.34 8.32 -10.22
N VAL A 145 22.08 9.40 -10.05
CA VAL A 145 22.74 10.14 -11.13
C VAL A 145 24.21 10.33 -10.79
N THR A 146 25.02 10.54 -11.82
CA THR A 146 26.42 10.94 -11.67
C THR A 146 26.54 12.34 -11.05
N GLU A 147 27.73 12.69 -10.53
CA GLU A 147 27.98 14.03 -9.99
C GLU A 147 27.75 15.12 -11.06
N SER A 148 28.15 14.83 -12.30
CA SER A 148 27.99 15.72 -13.45
C SER A 148 26.52 16.01 -13.74
N GLU A 149 25.70 14.96 -13.85
CA GLU A 149 24.26 15.08 -14.07
C GLU A 149 23.57 15.80 -12.92
N TYR A 150 23.89 15.45 -11.67
CA TYR A 150 23.36 16.17 -10.50
C TYR A 150 23.64 17.68 -10.60
N ASN A 151 24.88 18.04 -10.93
CA ASN A 151 25.34 19.42 -11.03
C ASN A 151 24.69 20.20 -12.20
N GLN A 152 24.29 19.51 -13.27
CA GLN A 152 23.54 20.10 -14.38
C GLN A 152 22.18 20.62 -13.87
N PHE A 153 21.45 19.81 -13.12
CA PHE A 153 20.08 20.13 -12.70
C PHE A 153 19.99 21.10 -11.52
N VAL A 154 20.99 21.20 -10.64
CA VAL A 154 20.89 22.06 -9.43
C VAL A 154 21.50 23.46 -9.62
N PRO A 155 21.02 24.51 -8.91
CA PRO A 155 21.63 25.84 -8.93
C PRO A 155 23.13 25.82 -8.62
N THR A 156 23.93 26.73 -9.19
CA THR A 156 25.40 26.75 -9.03
C THR A 156 25.85 26.72 -7.56
N LYS A 157 25.14 27.42 -6.67
CA LYS A 157 25.43 27.41 -5.22
C LYS A 157 25.11 26.09 -4.50
N LYS A 158 24.48 25.15 -5.19
CA LYS A 158 24.05 23.83 -4.71
C LYS A 158 24.80 22.68 -5.38
N GLN A 159 25.70 22.97 -6.32
CA GLN A 159 26.52 21.97 -6.97
C GLN A 159 27.49 21.33 -5.97
N ILE A 160 27.75 20.05 -6.20
CA ILE A 160 28.77 19.25 -5.54
C ILE A 160 30.12 19.65 -6.14
N LYS A 161 31.12 19.82 -5.29
CA LYS A 161 32.51 20.07 -5.67
C LYS A 161 33.42 19.22 -4.79
N ALA A 162 34.19 18.33 -5.41
CA ALA A 162 35.13 17.45 -4.71
C ALA A 162 34.46 16.68 -3.55
N GLY A 163 33.31 16.04 -3.83
CA GLY A 163 32.56 15.24 -2.84
C GLY A 163 31.93 16.05 -1.70
N LYS A 164 31.81 17.37 -1.85
CA LYS A 164 31.21 18.27 -0.86
C LYS A 164 30.16 19.16 -1.49
N GLY A 165 29.03 19.33 -0.83
CA GLY A 165 27.92 20.15 -1.32
C GLY A 165 26.78 20.24 -0.29
N PRO A 166 25.87 21.21 -0.44
CA PRO A 166 24.70 21.33 0.42
C PRO A 166 23.59 20.35 -0.01
N GLY A 167 22.63 20.10 0.90
CA GLY A 167 21.46 19.26 0.57
C GLY A 167 21.72 17.76 0.69
N THR A 168 22.56 17.37 1.65
CA THR A 168 22.77 15.97 1.98
C THR A 168 21.66 15.41 2.86
N VAL A 169 21.43 14.10 2.71
CA VAL A 169 20.53 13.31 3.55
C VAL A 169 21.37 12.18 4.16
N ALA A 170 21.19 11.92 5.45
CA ALA A 170 21.91 10.85 6.13
C ALA A 170 21.19 9.51 5.96
N VAL A 171 21.95 8.40 6.02
CA VAL A 171 21.40 7.03 5.96
C VAL A 171 20.29 6.82 6.98
N LYS A 172 20.47 7.31 8.21
CA LYS A 172 19.45 7.25 9.27
C LYS A 172 18.15 8.00 8.95
N GLN A 173 18.15 8.91 7.99
CA GLN A 173 16.95 9.65 7.56
C GLN A 173 16.22 8.95 6.41
N ILE A 174 16.92 8.17 5.59
CA ILE A 174 16.28 7.31 4.59
C ILE A 174 15.78 5.99 5.21
N ASN A 175 16.47 5.48 6.24
CA ASN A 175 16.02 4.34 7.02
C ASN A 175 14.80 4.75 7.86
N ARG A 176 13.61 4.32 7.45
CA ARG A 176 12.34 4.71 8.06
C ARG A 176 12.01 3.96 9.36
N GLN A 177 12.87 3.03 9.79
CA GLN A 177 12.82 2.48 11.15
C GLN A 177 13.39 3.46 12.19
N ILE A 178 14.02 4.55 11.75
CA ILE A 178 14.57 5.61 12.60
C ILE A 178 13.80 6.90 12.31
N SER A 179 12.91 7.30 13.23
CA SER A 179 12.22 8.59 13.14
C SER A 179 13.01 9.64 13.91
N GLU A 180 13.96 10.29 13.24
CA GLU A 180 14.74 11.38 13.84
C GLU A 180 15.04 12.52 12.87
N SER A 181 15.25 13.70 13.44
CA SER A 181 15.76 14.87 12.72
C SER A 181 17.16 15.24 13.20
N ALA A 182 17.81 16.21 12.56
CA ALA A 182 19.06 16.77 13.05
C ALA A 182 18.92 17.41 14.46
N HIS A 183 17.70 17.72 14.90
CA HIS A 183 17.42 18.40 16.17
C HIS A 183 16.69 17.52 17.20
N THR A 184 16.06 16.43 16.76
CA THR A 184 15.27 15.54 17.63
C THR A 184 15.75 14.11 17.42
N PRO A 185 16.69 13.60 18.25
CA PRO A 185 17.22 12.25 18.11
C PRO A 185 16.18 11.19 18.50
N ALA A 186 16.15 10.07 17.78
CA ALA A 186 15.33 8.92 18.17
C ALA A 186 15.95 8.22 19.37
N VAL A 187 15.20 8.16 20.48
CA VAL A 187 15.63 7.51 21.73
C VAL A 187 15.46 5.99 21.66
N PHE A 188 14.43 5.51 20.96
CA PHE A 188 14.15 4.09 20.73
C PHE A 188 14.36 3.77 19.24
N SER A 189 15.59 3.44 18.88
CA SER A 189 15.97 3.09 17.50
C SER A 189 16.73 1.77 17.45
N PRO A 190 16.62 1.00 16.34
CA PRO A 190 17.28 -0.31 16.21
C PRO A 190 18.81 -0.21 16.18
N LYS A 191 19.35 0.96 15.82
CA LYS A 191 20.79 1.27 15.82
C LYS A 191 21.04 2.48 16.74
N ALA A 192 22.22 2.58 17.36
CA ALA A 192 22.55 3.63 18.32
C ALA A 192 23.72 4.51 17.87
N GLY A 193 23.72 5.78 18.29
CA GLY A 193 24.82 6.73 18.02
C GLY A 193 25.19 6.82 16.53
N GLU A 194 26.48 6.78 16.25
CA GLU A 194 27.03 6.83 14.89
C GLU A 194 26.64 5.63 14.01
N PHE A 195 26.36 4.46 14.62
CA PHE A 195 25.99 3.25 13.89
C PHE A 195 24.64 3.36 13.17
N LYS A 196 23.84 4.39 13.48
CA LYS A 196 22.60 4.71 12.74
C LYS A 196 22.85 5.00 11.25
N ASN A 197 24.07 5.40 10.89
CA ASN A 197 24.45 5.67 9.50
C ASN A 197 25.18 4.49 8.82
N ASP A 198 25.34 3.35 9.50
CA ASP A 198 25.93 2.15 8.91
C ASP A 198 24.86 1.34 8.19
N ILE A 199 25.18 0.89 6.97
CA ILE A 199 24.26 0.18 6.11
C ILE A 199 25.00 -0.75 5.15
N LYS A 200 24.47 -1.95 4.94
CA LYS A 200 24.97 -2.88 3.92
C LYS A 200 24.42 -2.51 2.54
N LEU A 201 25.10 -2.91 1.47
CA LEU A 201 24.70 -2.55 0.11
C LEU A 201 23.31 -3.09 -0.28
N ASP A 202 22.99 -4.32 0.13
CA ASP A 202 21.69 -4.93 -0.11
C ASP A 202 20.56 -4.17 0.62
N GLU A 203 20.77 -3.82 1.89
CA GLU A 203 19.86 -2.99 2.69
C GLU A 203 19.71 -1.59 2.08
N PHE A 204 20.81 -1.02 1.61
CA PHE A 204 20.82 0.30 0.99
C PHE A 204 19.96 0.38 -0.26
N VAL A 205 20.02 -0.64 -1.12
CA VAL A 205 19.19 -0.71 -2.33
C VAL A 205 17.70 -0.71 -1.99
N ARG A 206 17.28 -1.51 -0.99
CA ARG A 206 15.88 -1.53 -0.54
C ARG A 206 15.44 -0.16 -0.03
N TRP A 207 16.29 0.52 0.74
CA TRP A 207 16.01 1.88 1.20
C TRP A 207 16.03 2.92 0.08
N LEU A 208 16.86 2.76 -0.96
CA LEU A 208 16.91 3.67 -2.10
C LEU A 208 15.57 3.68 -2.86
N ILE A 209 15.02 2.50 -3.17
CA ILE A 209 13.71 2.35 -3.81
C ILE A 209 12.60 2.91 -2.91
N THR A 210 12.67 2.60 -1.61
CA THR A 210 11.68 3.07 -0.61
C THR A 210 11.70 4.58 -0.45
N TYR A 211 12.90 5.20 -0.45
CA TYR A 211 13.06 6.62 -0.20
C TYR A 211 12.49 7.49 -1.33
N GLN A 212 12.55 7.03 -2.59
CA GLN A 212 11.87 7.68 -3.71
C GLN A 212 10.34 7.73 -3.52
N ASN A 213 9.79 6.78 -2.78
CA ASN A 213 8.35 6.64 -2.52
C ASN A 213 7.89 7.33 -1.22
N PHE A 214 8.78 7.49 -0.24
CA PHE A 214 8.50 8.06 1.07
C PHE A 214 9.62 9.00 1.51
N THR A 215 9.59 10.25 1.04
CA THR A 215 10.74 11.17 1.14
C THR A 215 10.52 12.29 2.18
N GLY A 216 9.30 12.82 2.27
CA GLY A 216 9.01 14.07 2.99
C GLY A 216 9.25 15.31 2.11
N VAL A 217 9.27 16.51 2.69
CA VAL A 217 9.34 17.79 1.93
C VAL A 217 10.40 18.78 2.40
N THR A 218 11.36 18.35 3.23
CA THR A 218 12.35 19.21 3.90
C THR A 218 13.61 19.53 3.10
N ASP A 219 13.63 19.26 1.80
CA ASP A 219 14.84 19.33 0.99
C ASP A 219 15.44 20.72 0.92
N LYS A 220 16.75 20.80 1.20
CA LYS A 220 17.54 22.03 1.10
C LYS A 220 17.96 22.37 -0.33
N THR A 221 17.83 21.43 -1.25
CA THR A 221 18.21 21.56 -2.67
C THR A 221 17.06 21.10 -3.55
N LYS A 222 16.79 21.85 -4.61
CA LYS A 222 15.79 21.57 -5.63
C LYS A 222 16.44 21.76 -7.00
N ILE A 223 15.91 21.08 -8.01
CA ILE A 223 16.33 21.33 -9.38
C ILE A 223 16.01 22.76 -9.83
N LYS A 224 16.73 23.24 -10.85
CA LYS A 224 16.43 24.48 -11.55
C LYS A 224 15.14 24.30 -12.35
N THR A 225 14.19 25.18 -12.13
CA THR A 225 12.95 25.30 -12.90
C THR A 225 12.63 26.77 -13.11
N THR A 226 11.96 27.09 -14.22
CA THR A 226 11.41 28.43 -14.48
C THR A 226 10.22 28.72 -13.57
N GLU A 227 9.40 27.70 -13.30
CA GLU A 227 8.21 27.79 -12.45
C GLU A 227 8.44 27.21 -11.06
N LYS A 228 7.70 27.74 -10.07
CA LYS A 228 7.72 27.18 -8.71
C LYS A 228 6.93 25.88 -8.68
N PHE A 229 7.48 24.86 -8.03
CA PHE A 229 6.79 23.60 -7.79
C PHE A 229 6.87 23.17 -6.32
N SER A 230 5.86 22.39 -5.91
CA SER A 230 5.86 21.67 -4.65
C SER A 230 6.74 20.43 -4.76
N VAL A 231 7.67 20.28 -3.82
CA VAL A 231 8.55 19.10 -3.81
C VAL A 231 7.72 17.85 -3.54
N SER A 232 7.97 16.81 -4.34
CA SER A 232 7.35 15.52 -4.14
C SER A 232 7.60 14.96 -2.74
N ARG A 233 6.57 14.48 -2.05
CA ARG A 233 6.74 13.67 -0.83
C ARG A 233 7.00 12.17 -1.13
N GLY A 234 7.06 11.81 -2.41
CA GLY A 234 7.02 10.44 -2.92
C GLY A 234 5.58 10.03 -3.23
N TRP A 235 5.39 9.20 -4.25
CA TRP A 235 4.04 8.86 -4.74
C TRP A 235 3.26 8.01 -3.72
N LEU A 236 3.85 6.93 -3.22
CA LEU A 236 3.20 6.06 -2.23
C LEU A 236 2.85 6.76 -0.93
N TYR A 237 3.61 7.80 -0.54
CA TYR A 237 3.31 8.55 0.67
C TYR A 237 2.02 9.39 0.61
N GLN A 238 1.36 9.40 -0.56
CA GLN A 238 0.11 10.09 -0.79
C GLN A 238 -1.09 9.17 -0.84
N LEU A 239 -0.88 7.86 -0.69
CA LEU A 239 -1.89 6.85 -0.96
C LEU A 239 -2.35 6.17 0.32
N ASN A 240 -3.60 5.73 0.33
CA ASN A 240 -4.09 4.67 1.20
C ASN A 240 -4.14 3.42 0.33
N SER A 241 -3.12 2.58 0.48
CA SER A 241 -2.87 1.50 -0.46
C SER A 241 -3.83 0.33 -0.29
N VAL A 242 -4.13 -0.34 -1.39
CA VAL A 242 -4.78 -1.65 -1.41
C VAL A 242 -4.16 -2.51 -2.50
N TYR A 243 -3.84 -3.76 -2.20
CA TYR A 243 -3.28 -4.72 -3.13
C TYR A 243 -3.73 -6.14 -2.78
N ALA A 244 -3.56 -7.09 -3.70
CA ALA A 244 -3.88 -8.49 -3.45
C ALA A 244 -2.69 -9.25 -2.86
N ALA A 245 -2.85 -9.96 -1.75
CA ALA A 245 -1.83 -10.86 -1.23
C ALA A 245 -2.16 -12.32 -1.58
N GLY A 246 -1.17 -13.07 -2.05
CA GLY A 246 -1.28 -14.50 -2.31
C GLY A 246 -0.54 -15.34 -1.27
N ASN A 247 -0.60 -16.67 -1.39
CA ASN A 247 0.14 -17.59 -0.51
C ASN A 247 1.64 -17.68 -0.85
N THR A 248 2.03 -17.07 -1.96
CA THR A 248 3.41 -17.02 -2.47
C THR A 248 3.66 -15.65 -3.11
N ILE A 249 4.93 -15.29 -3.28
CA ILE A 249 5.32 -14.09 -4.04
C ILE A 249 4.82 -14.20 -5.48
N PHE A 250 4.84 -15.39 -6.10
CA PHE A 250 4.27 -15.59 -7.44
C PHE A 250 2.79 -15.20 -7.50
N GLN A 251 1.96 -15.73 -6.60
CA GLN A 251 0.53 -15.40 -6.56
C GLN A 251 0.30 -13.92 -6.27
N THR A 252 1.07 -13.34 -5.35
CA THR A 252 1.00 -11.91 -5.03
C THR A 252 1.34 -11.07 -6.27
N LEU A 253 2.41 -11.38 -6.99
CA LEU A 253 2.76 -10.66 -8.22
C LEU A 253 1.70 -10.83 -9.30
N MET A 254 1.22 -12.05 -9.56
CA MET A 254 0.21 -12.31 -10.59
C MET A 254 -1.10 -11.58 -10.30
N LEU A 255 -1.63 -11.66 -9.08
CA LEU A 255 -2.89 -11.00 -8.73
C LEU A 255 -2.83 -9.48 -8.85
N ASN A 256 -1.63 -8.89 -8.78
CA ASN A 256 -1.39 -7.46 -8.95
C ASN A 256 -0.81 -7.07 -10.32
N LEU A 257 -0.60 -8.03 -11.23
CA LEU A 257 -0.08 -7.80 -12.57
C LEU A 257 -1.22 -7.34 -13.49
N VAL A 258 -1.49 -6.03 -13.48
CA VAL A 258 -2.48 -5.41 -14.37
C VAL A 258 -1.83 -5.22 -15.75
N LEU A 259 -2.23 -6.04 -16.73
CA LEU A 259 -1.73 -5.95 -18.11
C LEU A 259 -2.61 -5.12 -19.03
N MET A 260 -3.90 -5.01 -18.72
CA MET A 260 -4.86 -4.26 -19.53
C MET A 260 -5.93 -3.61 -18.63
N ARG A 261 -6.59 -2.57 -19.16
CA ARG A 261 -7.76 -1.96 -18.54
C ARG A 261 -8.87 -1.95 -19.58
N LYS A 262 -10.02 -2.52 -19.23
CA LYS A 262 -11.16 -2.67 -20.15
C LYS A 262 -11.56 -1.33 -20.77
N GLY A 263 -11.60 -1.27 -22.10
CA GLY A 263 -12.05 -0.07 -22.82
C GLY A 263 -11.09 1.10 -22.70
N LYS A 264 -9.80 0.82 -22.51
CA LYS A 264 -8.71 1.81 -22.58
C LYS A 264 -7.72 1.35 -23.64
N MET A 265 -7.23 2.30 -24.43
CA MET A 265 -6.15 2.06 -25.40
C MET A 265 -4.89 1.50 -24.72
N TYR A 266 -4.09 0.80 -25.51
CA TYR A 266 -2.77 0.36 -25.10
C TYR A 266 -1.80 1.55 -24.94
N TYR A 267 -1.12 1.60 -23.80
CA TYR A 267 -0.02 2.54 -23.57
C TYR A 267 1.27 1.76 -23.33
N PRO A 268 2.32 1.98 -24.14
CA PRO A 268 3.63 1.39 -23.91
C PRO A 268 4.13 1.71 -22.50
N GLN A 269 4.43 0.68 -21.73
CA GLN A 269 4.98 0.83 -20.38
C GLN A 269 6.38 1.41 -20.46
N LYS A 270 6.74 2.37 -19.60
CA LYS A 270 8.06 3.00 -19.60
C LYS A 270 8.58 3.25 -18.17
N PRO A 271 9.24 2.26 -17.55
CA PRO A 271 9.88 2.47 -16.26
C PRO A 271 11.09 3.40 -16.39
N VAL A 272 11.49 4.01 -15.27
CA VAL A 272 12.50 5.09 -15.26
C VAL A 272 13.85 4.73 -15.89
N TRP A 273 14.27 3.46 -15.87
CA TRP A 273 15.53 3.01 -16.47
C TRP A 273 15.49 2.86 -17.99
N GLU A 274 14.32 3.00 -18.63
CA GLU A 274 14.19 2.95 -20.09
C GLU A 274 14.22 4.33 -20.77
N TYR A 275 14.36 5.41 -20.01
CA TYR A 275 14.59 6.74 -20.59
C TYR A 275 16.01 6.82 -21.16
N GLU A 276 16.14 7.44 -22.34
CA GLU A 276 17.42 7.59 -23.04
C GLU A 276 18.45 8.35 -22.20
N SER A 277 18.00 9.35 -21.45
CA SER A 277 18.83 10.09 -20.52
C SER A 277 18.07 10.51 -19.26
N VAL A 278 18.84 10.82 -18.21
CA VAL A 278 18.30 11.46 -16.99
C VAL A 278 17.64 12.80 -17.32
N GLU A 279 18.16 13.52 -18.33
CA GLU A 279 17.58 14.80 -18.77
C GLU A 279 16.18 14.64 -19.33
N ASP A 280 15.96 13.64 -20.18
CA ASP A 280 14.63 13.34 -20.74
C ASP A 280 13.62 13.00 -19.64
N TYR A 281 14.03 12.15 -18.70
CA TYR A 281 13.20 11.83 -17.55
C TYR A 281 12.86 13.07 -16.72
N VAL A 282 13.87 13.86 -16.33
CA VAL A 282 13.67 15.06 -15.49
C VAL A 282 12.83 16.11 -16.23
N ASN A 283 12.98 16.26 -17.55
CA ASN A 283 12.16 17.15 -18.34
C ASN A 283 10.71 16.69 -18.39
N LYS A 284 10.45 15.39 -18.59
CA LYS A 284 9.09 14.82 -18.49
C LYS A 284 8.47 15.09 -17.12
N ARG A 285 9.25 14.95 -16.03
CA ARG A 285 8.77 15.25 -14.67
C ARG A 285 8.41 16.72 -14.46
N LYS A 286 9.09 17.66 -15.13
CA LYS A 286 8.77 19.10 -15.04
C LYS A 286 7.40 19.45 -15.63
N GLU A 287 6.89 18.65 -16.56
CA GLU A 287 5.55 18.83 -17.14
C GLU A 287 4.43 18.59 -16.12
N GLN A 288 4.71 17.86 -15.03
CA GLN A 288 3.75 17.54 -13.96
C GLN A 288 2.48 16.81 -14.45
N GLN A 289 2.53 16.22 -15.64
CA GLN A 289 1.45 15.40 -16.18
C GLN A 289 1.42 14.03 -15.54
N ILE A 290 0.22 13.50 -15.36
CA ILE A 290 -0.01 12.14 -14.88
C ILE A 290 0.54 11.18 -15.93
N PRO A 291 1.39 10.20 -15.55
CA PRO A 291 1.82 9.17 -16.47
C PRO A 291 0.62 8.39 -17.03
N ASP A 292 0.71 7.96 -18.27
CA ASP A 292 -0.31 7.17 -18.96
C ASP A 292 -0.13 5.65 -18.76
N ASN A 293 1.00 5.24 -18.19
CA ASN A 293 1.40 3.85 -18.00
C ASN A 293 1.77 3.54 -16.53
N ILE A 294 1.61 2.27 -16.14
CA ILE A 294 1.73 1.82 -14.75
C ILE A 294 3.21 1.75 -14.33
N ALA A 295 4.08 1.26 -15.22
CA ALA A 295 5.50 1.09 -14.92
C ALA A 295 6.19 2.41 -14.56
N GLU A 296 5.84 3.52 -15.22
CA GLU A 296 6.35 4.85 -14.89
C GLU A 296 5.92 5.29 -13.48
N ILE A 297 4.65 5.09 -13.11
CA ILE A 297 4.16 5.42 -11.76
C ILE A 297 4.87 4.61 -10.69
N TYR A 298 5.08 3.32 -10.94
CA TYR A 298 5.71 2.41 -9.98
C TYR A 298 7.20 2.70 -9.76
N THR A 299 7.84 3.36 -10.72
CA THR A 299 9.27 3.66 -10.70
C THR A 299 9.59 5.15 -10.61
N SER A 300 8.57 5.98 -10.37
CA SER A 300 8.71 7.44 -10.32
C SER A 300 9.61 7.91 -9.18
N TRP A 301 10.60 8.72 -9.53
CA TRP A 301 11.46 9.39 -8.57
C TRP A 301 10.78 10.61 -7.95
N SER A 302 11.07 10.82 -6.67
CA SER A 302 10.80 12.07 -5.98
C SER A 302 12.04 12.95 -5.91
N ARG A 303 13.24 12.37 -6.03
CA ARG A 303 14.53 13.05 -5.96
C ARG A 303 15.46 12.59 -7.06
N ILE A 304 16.31 13.53 -7.48
CA ILE A 304 17.60 13.19 -8.10
C ILE A 304 18.58 12.94 -6.96
N LEU A 305 19.23 11.77 -6.96
CA LEU A 305 20.14 11.34 -5.91
C LEU A 305 21.53 11.08 -6.48
N HIS A 306 22.56 11.69 -5.91
CA HIS A 306 23.95 11.33 -6.16
C HIS A 306 24.56 10.77 -4.87
N ILE A 307 25.24 9.63 -4.95
CA ILE A 307 25.73 8.92 -3.76
C ILE A 307 27.23 8.74 -3.88
N ASP A 308 27.94 9.42 -2.99
CA ASP A 308 29.39 9.41 -2.91
C ASP A 308 29.87 8.44 -1.82
N TRP A 309 30.76 7.53 -2.19
CA TRP A 309 31.38 6.54 -1.30
C TRP A 309 32.87 6.82 -0.99
N HIS A 310 33.38 8.00 -1.35
CA HIS A 310 34.81 8.34 -1.34
C HIS A 310 35.46 8.46 0.06
N GLN A 311 34.71 8.62 1.16
CA GLN A 311 35.25 8.80 2.52
C GLN A 311 35.10 7.58 3.44
N GLY A 312 34.97 6.36 2.89
CA GLY A 312 35.00 5.11 3.66
C GLY A 312 33.93 4.08 3.24
N GLU A 313 33.37 3.37 4.22
CA GLU A 313 32.24 2.45 3.98
C GLU A 313 30.88 3.17 3.96
N ARG A 314 30.78 4.38 4.54
CA ARG A 314 29.50 5.11 4.65
C ARG A 314 29.20 5.98 3.42
N PRO A 315 27.97 5.94 2.87
CA PRO A 315 27.59 6.78 1.75
C PRO A 315 27.27 8.21 2.19
N THR A 316 27.69 9.18 1.39
CA THR A 316 27.20 10.56 1.44
C THR A 316 26.14 10.72 0.36
N ILE A 317 24.89 10.97 0.75
CA ILE A 317 23.75 11.05 -0.18
C ILE A 317 23.43 12.52 -0.44
N PHE A 318 23.61 12.98 -1.66
CA PHE A 318 23.17 14.29 -2.13
C PHE A 318 21.78 14.17 -2.75
N SER A 319 20.84 14.99 -2.28
CA SER A 319 19.43 14.93 -2.70
C SER A 319 18.99 16.26 -3.32
N ALA A 320 18.27 16.20 -4.44
CA ALA A 320 17.61 17.35 -5.03
C ALA A 320 16.13 17.04 -5.33
N GLY A 321 15.23 17.86 -4.80
CA GLY A 321 13.79 17.79 -5.05
C GLY A 321 13.43 18.00 -6.52
N ILE A 322 12.59 17.11 -7.07
CA ILE A 322 11.91 17.27 -8.37
C ILE A 322 10.38 17.38 -8.18
N PRO A 323 9.67 17.98 -9.15
CA PRO A 323 8.21 18.08 -9.11
C PRO A 323 7.51 16.71 -9.10
N MET A 324 6.31 16.69 -8.54
CA MET A 324 5.39 15.55 -8.60
C MET A 324 4.33 15.81 -9.67
N PHE A 325 3.85 14.75 -10.33
CA PHE A 325 2.70 14.87 -11.23
C PHE A 325 1.40 15.10 -10.44
N ASP A 326 0.37 15.60 -11.11
CA ASP A 326 -0.94 15.79 -10.45
C ASP A 326 -1.47 14.45 -9.90
N SER A 327 -2.19 14.52 -8.78
CA SER A 327 -2.84 13.38 -8.16
C SER A 327 -4.34 13.34 -8.43
N GLN A 328 -4.90 14.38 -9.05
CA GLN A 328 -6.32 14.45 -9.39
C GLN A 328 -6.67 13.48 -10.51
N ASP A 329 -7.67 12.64 -10.29
CA ASP A 329 -8.18 11.66 -11.25
C ASP A 329 -7.07 10.75 -11.85
N ALA A 330 -6.01 10.48 -11.08
CA ALA A 330 -4.89 9.64 -11.50
C ALA A 330 -5.24 8.13 -11.47
N PHE A 331 -6.35 7.74 -12.10
CA PHE A 331 -6.94 6.38 -12.09
C PHE A 331 -6.08 5.31 -12.76
N ILE A 332 -4.96 5.71 -13.35
CA ILE A 332 -3.87 4.80 -13.76
C ILE A 332 -3.20 4.12 -12.57
N GLU A 333 -3.30 4.67 -11.35
CA GLU A 333 -2.87 4.03 -10.11
C GLU A 333 -3.91 2.99 -9.65
N PRO A 334 -3.63 1.67 -9.74
CA PRO A 334 -4.63 0.66 -9.42
C PRO A 334 -4.70 0.35 -7.92
N MET A 335 -3.65 0.64 -7.14
CA MET A 335 -3.53 0.19 -5.75
C MET A 335 -3.92 1.26 -4.73
N THR A 336 -4.96 2.04 -5.01
CA THR A 336 -5.36 3.21 -4.20
C THR A 336 -6.85 3.29 -3.97
N ILE A 337 -7.22 3.65 -2.74
CA ILE A 337 -8.58 4.12 -2.42
C ILE A 337 -8.73 5.58 -2.82
N TRP A 338 -9.84 5.90 -3.46
CA TRP A 338 -10.16 7.24 -3.93
C TRP A 338 -11.17 7.94 -3.04
N ARG A 339 -11.08 9.28 -2.99
CA ARG A 339 -12.08 10.14 -2.35
C ARG A 339 -12.33 11.38 -3.18
N ILE A 340 -13.55 11.90 -3.14
CA ILE A 340 -13.87 13.18 -3.76
C ILE A 340 -13.31 14.32 -2.91
N ASP A 341 -12.48 15.17 -3.52
CA ASP A 341 -12.05 16.42 -2.92
C ASP A 341 -13.18 17.45 -3.01
N LYS A 342 -13.71 17.89 -1.87
CA LYS A 342 -14.86 18.82 -1.81
C LYS A 342 -14.60 20.18 -2.47
N LYS A 343 -13.33 20.58 -2.66
CA LYS A 343 -13.02 21.88 -3.26
C LYS A 343 -12.96 21.80 -4.78
N SER A 344 -12.31 20.77 -5.33
CA SER A 344 -12.22 20.59 -6.78
C SER A 344 -13.38 19.79 -7.36
N ASN A 345 -14.15 19.07 -6.55
CA ASN A 345 -15.15 18.09 -6.97
C ASN A 345 -14.58 17.03 -7.93
N ARG A 346 -13.31 16.67 -7.70
CA ARG A 346 -12.54 15.67 -8.46
C ARG A 346 -11.97 14.63 -7.51
N TYR A 347 -11.65 13.45 -8.02
CA TYR A 347 -11.10 12.39 -7.19
C TYR A 347 -9.63 12.68 -6.86
N LYS A 348 -9.24 12.33 -5.63
CA LYS A 348 -7.86 12.29 -5.17
C LYS A 348 -7.63 11.02 -4.35
N PRO A 349 -6.38 10.57 -4.22
CA PRO A 349 -6.05 9.53 -3.27
C PRO A 349 -6.55 9.85 -1.86
N ALA A 350 -7.17 8.86 -1.23
CA ALA A 350 -7.40 8.88 0.21
C ALA A 350 -6.05 8.74 0.93
N VAL A 351 -5.94 9.31 2.13
CA VAL A 351 -4.73 9.23 2.97
C VAL A 351 -5.12 8.83 4.38
N LYS A 352 -4.29 7.98 5.00
CA LYS A 352 -4.42 7.66 6.43
C LYS A 352 -3.81 8.77 7.29
N TRP A 353 -4.38 8.94 8.49
CA TRP A 353 -3.93 9.93 9.48
C TRP A 353 -3.66 9.23 10.81
N LEU A 354 -2.91 9.87 11.71
CA LEU A 354 -2.58 9.31 13.03
C LEU A 354 -3.82 8.95 13.85
N GLN A 355 -4.94 9.66 13.67
CA GLN A 355 -6.19 9.39 14.35
C GLN A 355 -6.90 8.14 13.83
N SER A 356 -6.56 7.64 12.63
CA SER A 356 -7.20 6.47 12.01
C SER A 356 -6.41 5.17 12.19
N LEU A 357 -5.27 5.19 12.89
CA LEU A 357 -4.40 4.00 13.04
C LEU A 357 -5.10 2.82 13.73
N GLY A 358 -6.07 3.09 14.61
CA GLY A 358 -6.84 2.05 15.32
C GLY A 358 -8.07 1.53 14.57
N THR A 359 -8.30 1.97 13.33
CA THR A 359 -9.46 1.54 12.53
C THR A 359 -9.03 0.45 11.56
N ALA A 360 -9.52 -0.77 11.81
CA ALA A 360 -9.30 -1.92 10.95
C ALA A 360 -9.87 -1.73 9.53
N MET A 361 -9.25 -2.35 8.54
CA MET A 361 -9.55 -2.29 7.11
C MET A 361 -11.00 -2.64 6.83
N TRP A 362 -11.49 -3.74 7.41
CA TRP A 362 -12.85 -4.24 7.24
C TRP A 362 -13.92 -3.21 7.64
N ARG A 363 -13.62 -2.28 8.55
CA ARG A 363 -14.57 -1.24 8.97
C ARG A 363 -14.85 -0.18 7.89
N ASN A 364 -14.03 -0.16 6.84
CA ASN A 364 -14.19 0.72 5.68
C ASN A 364 -14.44 -0.11 4.41
N PHE A 365 -15.13 -1.25 4.52
CA PHE A 365 -15.36 -2.18 3.42
C PHE A 365 -15.90 -1.48 2.15
N GLY A 366 -16.91 -0.62 2.32
CA GLY A 366 -17.47 0.20 1.23
C GLY A 366 -16.52 1.19 0.57
N GLN A 367 -15.26 1.35 1.01
CA GLN A 367 -14.24 2.12 0.27
C GLN A 367 -13.45 1.29 -0.74
N TYR A 368 -13.51 -0.04 -0.63
CA TYR A 368 -12.80 -0.97 -1.52
C TYR A 368 -13.72 -1.53 -2.61
N VAL A 369 -15.03 -1.59 -2.36
CA VAL A 369 -16.03 -2.17 -3.26
C VAL A 369 -17.21 -1.23 -3.36
N ASN A 370 -17.75 -1.04 -4.57
CA ASN A 370 -18.93 -0.22 -4.79
C ASN A 370 -20.18 -0.95 -4.31
N VAL A 371 -20.47 -0.82 -3.02
CA VAL A 371 -21.59 -1.49 -2.32
C VAL A 371 -22.96 -0.95 -2.68
N ASN A 372 -23.07 0.18 -3.38
CA ASN A 372 -24.35 0.81 -3.74
C ASN A 372 -24.58 0.85 -5.26
N GLY A 373 -23.55 0.54 -6.07
CA GLY A 373 -23.60 0.68 -7.53
C GLY A 373 -23.77 2.13 -7.99
N THR A 374 -23.39 3.10 -7.16
CA THR A 374 -23.51 4.54 -7.42
C THR A 374 -22.23 5.10 -8.02
N ASP A 375 -22.35 6.14 -8.86
CA ASP A 375 -21.22 6.79 -9.53
C ASP A 375 -20.40 7.73 -8.60
N ASP A 376 -20.81 7.86 -7.34
CA ASP A 376 -20.19 8.72 -6.32
C ASP A 376 -18.94 8.12 -5.67
N MET A 377 -18.56 6.90 -6.07
CA MET A 377 -17.35 6.22 -5.65
C MET A 377 -16.59 5.64 -6.84
N HIS A 378 -15.27 5.83 -6.84
CA HIS A 378 -14.37 5.14 -7.78
C HIS A 378 -13.73 3.94 -7.08
N GLU A 379 -14.00 2.73 -7.60
CA GLU A 379 -13.40 1.49 -7.08
C GLU A 379 -11.87 1.53 -7.28
N PRO A 380 -11.07 0.99 -6.35
CA PRO A 380 -9.65 0.80 -6.60
C PRO A 380 -9.43 -0.06 -7.85
N GLY A 381 -8.56 0.38 -8.78
CA GLY A 381 -8.34 -0.32 -10.04
C GLY A 381 -7.87 -1.78 -9.87
N ILE A 382 -7.21 -2.11 -8.76
CA ILE A 382 -6.83 -3.49 -8.43
C ILE A 382 -8.06 -4.37 -8.13
N VAL A 383 -9.10 -3.80 -7.52
CA VAL A 383 -10.35 -4.51 -7.23
C VAL A 383 -11.14 -4.72 -8.52
N GLU A 384 -11.17 -3.72 -9.41
CA GLU A 384 -11.72 -3.84 -10.76
C GLU A 384 -11.00 -4.93 -11.58
N TRP A 385 -9.66 -4.97 -11.50
CA TRP A 385 -8.84 -5.99 -12.13
C TRP A 385 -9.15 -7.41 -11.64
N LEU A 386 -9.21 -7.62 -10.32
CA LEU A 386 -9.57 -8.92 -9.74
C LEU A 386 -10.98 -9.36 -10.15
N ASN A 387 -11.92 -8.42 -10.21
CA ASN A 387 -13.28 -8.68 -10.69
C ASN A 387 -13.29 -9.08 -12.16
N LEU A 388 -12.48 -8.43 -13.01
CA LEU A 388 -12.33 -8.79 -14.42
C LEU A 388 -11.82 -10.23 -14.56
N LEU A 389 -10.74 -10.57 -13.85
CA LEU A 389 -10.18 -11.93 -13.87
C LEU A 389 -11.20 -12.98 -13.45
N LYS A 390 -11.99 -12.70 -12.41
CA LYS A 390 -13.07 -13.56 -11.95
C LYS A 390 -14.18 -13.71 -13.00
N ASN A 391 -14.65 -12.60 -13.59
CA ASN A 391 -15.74 -12.63 -14.57
C ASN A 391 -15.36 -13.34 -15.86
N LYS A 392 -14.08 -13.27 -16.25
CA LYS A 392 -13.51 -14.03 -17.38
C LYS A 392 -13.23 -15.50 -17.03
N GLY A 393 -13.45 -15.94 -15.79
CA GLY A 393 -13.21 -17.31 -15.32
C GLY A 393 -11.72 -17.69 -15.28
N ILE A 394 -10.83 -16.68 -15.24
CA ILE A 394 -9.38 -16.89 -15.23
C ILE A 394 -8.91 -17.31 -13.84
N ILE A 395 -9.45 -16.67 -12.80
CA ILE A 395 -9.36 -17.14 -11.41
C ILE A 395 -10.65 -17.89 -11.03
N PRO A 396 -10.57 -18.96 -10.23
CA PRO A 396 -11.76 -19.68 -9.76
C PRO A 396 -12.75 -18.76 -9.04
N TYR A 397 -14.04 -18.96 -9.28
CA TYR A 397 -15.12 -18.17 -8.64
C TYR A 397 -15.05 -18.20 -7.11
N ASN A 398 -14.70 -19.35 -6.53
CA ASN A 398 -14.57 -19.55 -5.09
C ASN A 398 -13.16 -19.26 -4.54
N SER A 399 -12.32 -18.54 -5.29
CA SER A 399 -10.98 -18.16 -4.83
C SER A 399 -11.06 -17.33 -3.56
N HIS A 400 -10.24 -17.67 -2.56
CA HIS A 400 -10.06 -16.82 -1.39
C HIS A 400 -9.05 -15.73 -1.74
N LEU A 401 -9.52 -14.50 -1.76
CA LEU A 401 -8.69 -13.32 -2.01
C LEU A 401 -8.32 -12.69 -0.67
N THR A 402 -7.07 -12.26 -0.57
CA THR A 402 -6.61 -11.42 0.54
C THR A 402 -6.38 -10.03 -0.01
N LEU A 403 -7.17 -9.06 0.44
CA LEU A 403 -6.88 -7.65 0.19
C LEU A 403 -6.06 -7.11 1.36
N ALA A 404 -4.91 -6.53 1.07
CA ALA A 404 -3.98 -6.01 2.06
C ALA A 404 -3.69 -4.53 1.83
N SER A 405 -3.30 -3.83 2.89
CA SER A 405 -2.91 -2.43 2.89
C SER A 405 -1.60 -2.27 3.66
N ALA A 406 -0.65 -1.53 3.11
CA ALA A 406 0.61 -1.17 3.76
C ALA A 406 0.90 0.31 3.49
N THR A 407 0.74 1.15 4.51
CA THR A 407 0.82 2.61 4.38
C THR A 407 1.70 3.22 5.47
N LEU A 408 2.58 4.13 5.07
CA LEU A 408 3.34 4.97 5.99
C LEU A 408 2.58 6.29 6.22
N VAL A 409 2.36 6.65 7.48
CA VAL A 409 1.55 7.80 7.91
C VAL A 409 2.45 8.93 8.40
N SER A 410 2.18 10.15 7.94
CA SER A 410 2.95 11.33 8.34
C SER A 410 2.58 11.84 9.72
N ASP A 411 3.49 12.59 10.33
CA ASP A 411 3.31 13.36 11.56
C ASP A 411 2.23 14.45 11.46
N GLY A 412 1.65 14.67 10.27
CA GLY A 412 0.66 15.71 10.00
C GLY A 412 1.25 17.12 9.91
N ASN A 413 2.56 17.30 10.12
CA ASN A 413 3.19 18.61 10.01
C ASN A 413 3.45 18.93 8.53
N ALA A 414 2.76 19.94 8.00
CA ALA A 414 2.84 20.35 6.59
C ALA A 414 4.27 20.71 6.12
N THR A 415 5.16 21.08 7.04
CA THR A 415 6.52 21.54 6.73
C THR A 415 7.58 20.43 6.73
N SER A 416 7.33 19.31 7.43
CA SER A 416 8.21 18.14 7.46
C SER A 416 7.64 16.97 6.67
N GLN A 417 6.38 16.62 6.98
CA GLN A 417 5.75 15.36 6.62
C GLN A 417 6.63 14.17 7.04
N ALA A 418 7.19 14.20 8.25
CA ALA A 418 8.06 13.11 8.71
C ALA A 418 7.23 11.85 8.96
N PRO A 419 7.74 10.64 8.61
CA PRO A 419 7.07 9.40 8.95
C PRO A 419 6.89 9.23 10.45
N ALA A 420 5.66 8.93 10.87
CA ALA A 420 5.27 8.82 12.27
C ALA A 420 4.77 7.41 12.63
N ALA A 421 4.10 6.71 11.72
CA ALA A 421 3.62 5.35 11.95
C ALA A 421 3.55 4.54 10.65
N GLU A 422 3.77 3.24 10.75
CA GLU A 422 3.43 2.28 9.69
C GLU A 422 2.12 1.58 10.07
N VAL A 423 1.23 1.41 9.09
CA VAL A 423 0.00 0.63 9.22
C VAL A 423 0.01 -0.48 8.20
N TYR A 424 -0.15 -1.69 8.69
CA TYR A 424 -0.47 -2.87 7.89
C TYR A 424 -1.82 -3.42 8.35
N ASP A 425 -2.65 -3.80 7.40
CA ASP A 425 -3.88 -4.54 7.68
C ASP A 425 -4.31 -5.35 6.46
N ASP A 426 -5.18 -6.32 6.67
CA ASP A 426 -5.68 -7.23 5.65
C ASP A 426 -7.13 -7.61 5.91
N MET A 427 -7.77 -8.14 4.86
CA MET A 427 -9.02 -8.87 4.96
C MET A 427 -9.06 -10.00 3.95
N HIS A 428 -9.57 -11.14 4.38
CA HIS A 428 -9.70 -12.35 3.58
C HIS A 428 -11.16 -12.53 3.22
N ILE A 429 -11.45 -12.77 1.95
CA ILE A 429 -12.83 -12.86 1.46
C ILE A 429 -12.88 -13.71 0.19
N ASN A 430 -13.97 -14.47 0.04
CA ASN A 430 -14.21 -15.20 -1.18
C ASN A 430 -14.51 -14.24 -2.35
N ALA A 431 -13.87 -14.43 -3.52
CA ALA A 431 -14.09 -13.60 -4.72
C ALA A 431 -15.56 -13.57 -5.15
N ASP A 432 -16.28 -14.66 -4.92
CA ASP A 432 -17.70 -14.77 -5.25
C ASP A 432 -18.58 -13.91 -4.35
N VAL A 433 -18.19 -13.75 -3.08
CA VAL A 433 -18.83 -12.86 -2.11
C VAL A 433 -18.43 -11.41 -2.37
N LEU A 434 -17.14 -11.13 -2.56
CA LEU A 434 -16.62 -9.79 -2.80
C LEU A 434 -17.25 -9.13 -4.03
N PHE A 435 -17.49 -9.91 -5.08
CA PHE A 435 -18.01 -9.46 -6.37
C PHE A 435 -19.44 -9.94 -6.65
N ASP A 436 -20.23 -10.21 -5.61
CA ASP A 436 -21.66 -10.52 -5.78
C ASP A 436 -22.41 -9.27 -6.24
N LYS A 437 -22.99 -9.33 -7.45
CA LYS A 437 -23.85 -8.29 -8.04
C LYS A 437 -25.19 -8.85 -8.53
N ARG A 438 -25.49 -10.13 -8.25
CA ARG A 438 -26.52 -10.90 -9.00
C ARG A 438 -27.92 -10.87 -8.38
N ASN A 439 -28.13 -10.17 -7.26
CA ASN A 439 -29.40 -10.18 -6.52
C ASN A 439 -29.61 -8.85 -5.78
N PRO A 440 -30.84 -8.34 -5.57
CA PRO A 440 -31.09 -7.21 -4.66
C PRO A 440 -30.58 -7.42 -3.22
N ASN A 441 -30.34 -8.68 -2.80
CA ASN A 441 -29.73 -9.05 -1.51
C ASN A 441 -28.27 -9.51 -1.67
N TYR A 442 -27.43 -8.71 -2.35
CA TYR A 442 -26.04 -9.07 -2.63
C TYR A 442 -25.12 -8.89 -1.41
N TRP A 443 -24.12 -9.76 -1.29
CA TRP A 443 -23.23 -9.80 -0.14
C TRP A 443 -22.53 -8.48 0.20
N PRO A 444 -21.93 -7.74 -0.75
CA PRO A 444 -21.26 -6.47 -0.45
C PRO A 444 -22.13 -5.49 0.35
N LYS A 445 -23.40 -5.32 -0.05
CA LYS A 445 -24.33 -4.46 0.69
C LYS A 445 -24.64 -5.01 2.07
N ARG A 446 -24.85 -6.32 2.20
CA ARG A 446 -25.13 -6.99 3.47
C ARG A 446 -23.97 -6.96 4.46
N ILE A 447 -22.74 -7.04 3.96
CA ILE A 447 -21.53 -6.87 4.75
C ILE A 447 -21.45 -5.42 5.26
N GLU A 448 -21.66 -4.43 4.39
CA GLU A 448 -21.67 -3.02 4.80
C GLU A 448 -22.73 -2.73 5.88
N ASP A 449 -23.97 -3.21 5.69
CA ASP A 449 -25.05 -3.04 6.68
C ASP A 449 -24.69 -3.71 8.03
N THR A 450 -23.99 -4.85 7.98
CA THR A 450 -23.51 -5.56 9.18
C THR A 450 -22.39 -4.79 9.89
N ILE A 451 -21.52 -4.12 9.12
CA ILE A 451 -20.48 -3.22 9.64
C ILE A 451 -21.11 -1.99 10.28
N GLU A 452 -22.09 -1.36 9.64
CA GLU A 452 -22.85 -0.23 10.17
C GLU A 452 -23.51 -0.60 11.52
N LEU A 453 -24.19 -1.74 11.58
CA LEU A 453 -24.75 -2.29 12.82
C LEU A 453 -23.66 -2.44 13.90
N THR A 454 -22.52 -3.03 13.54
CA THR A 454 -21.39 -3.23 14.46
C THR A 454 -20.87 -1.90 15.01
N GLN A 455 -20.82 -0.85 14.19
CA GLN A 455 -20.42 0.49 14.61
C GLN A 455 -21.46 1.18 15.51
N ILE A 456 -22.76 0.96 15.28
CA ILE A 456 -23.83 1.41 16.19
C ILE A 456 -23.62 0.79 17.57
N ILE A 457 -23.41 -0.53 17.63
CA ILE A 457 -23.16 -1.22 18.90
C ILE A 457 -21.87 -0.74 19.58
N GLY A 458 -20.81 -0.48 18.81
CA GLY A 458 -19.57 0.10 19.35
C GLY A 458 -19.78 1.52 19.91
N LYS A 459 -20.70 2.30 19.33
CA LYS A 459 -21.10 3.60 19.88
C LYS A 459 -21.88 3.44 21.19
N ASP A 460 -22.76 2.46 21.31
CA ASP A 460 -23.47 2.19 22.57
C ASP A 460 -22.49 1.76 23.68
N PHE A 461 -21.51 0.92 23.35
CA PHE A 461 -20.44 0.55 24.28
C PHE A 461 -19.60 1.77 24.69
N TRP A 462 -19.26 2.66 23.76
CA TRP A 462 -18.57 3.91 24.07
C TRP A 462 -19.40 4.81 25.01
N GLN A 463 -20.72 4.91 24.81
CA GLN A 463 -21.62 5.64 25.71
C GLN A 463 -21.68 5.01 27.12
N PHE A 464 -21.68 3.69 27.21
CA PHE A 464 -21.51 2.99 28.49
C PHE A 464 -20.19 3.38 29.15
N ALA A 465 -19.07 3.30 28.43
CA ALA A 465 -17.76 3.65 28.95
C ALA A 465 -17.66 5.12 29.38
N MET A 466 -18.29 6.05 28.65
CA MET A 466 -18.41 7.47 29.04
C MET A 466 -19.09 7.64 30.39
N LYS A 467 -20.23 6.96 30.60
CA LYS A 467 -20.94 7.01 31.90
C LYS A 467 -20.07 6.49 33.04
N ILE A 468 -19.33 5.40 32.81
CA ILE A 468 -18.37 4.89 33.81
C ILE A 468 -17.26 5.90 34.10
N GLY A 469 -16.71 6.53 33.06
CA GLY A 469 -15.69 7.58 33.20
C GLY A 469 -16.16 8.77 34.05
N GLN A 470 -17.42 9.19 33.84
CA GLN A 470 -18.09 10.24 34.63
C GLN A 470 -18.29 9.81 36.09
N ILE A 471 -18.82 8.60 36.34
CA ILE A 471 -19.00 8.07 37.70
C ILE A 471 -17.69 8.07 38.47
N ARG A 472 -16.59 7.68 37.80
CA ARG A 472 -15.24 7.62 38.38
C ARG A 472 -14.58 8.98 38.57
N ASN A 473 -15.21 10.07 38.12
CA ASN A 473 -14.61 11.42 38.08
C ASN A 473 -13.25 11.42 37.37
N SER A 474 -13.14 10.64 36.30
CA SER A 474 -11.99 10.63 35.40
C SER A 474 -12.28 11.50 34.19
N ASP A 475 -11.26 11.77 33.37
CA ASP A 475 -11.51 12.35 32.04
C ASP A 475 -12.25 11.31 31.18
N ALA A 476 -13.57 11.50 31.06
CA ALA A 476 -14.50 10.49 30.59
C ALA A 476 -14.26 10.13 29.12
N ALA A 477 -13.95 11.10 28.26
CA ALA A 477 -13.75 10.86 26.84
C ALA A 477 -12.47 10.05 26.54
N PRO A 478 -11.28 10.41 27.07
CA PRO A 478 -10.09 9.57 26.95
C PRO A 478 -10.24 8.20 27.61
N PHE A 479 -10.98 8.10 28.71
CA PHE A 479 -11.31 6.81 29.32
C PHE A 479 -12.16 5.94 28.38
N ALA A 480 -13.24 6.50 27.84
CA ALA A 480 -14.14 5.81 26.92
C ALA A 480 -13.45 5.43 25.60
N ASN A 481 -12.61 6.31 25.05
CA ASN A 481 -11.82 6.02 23.85
C ASN A 481 -10.90 4.83 24.06
N ARG A 482 -10.17 4.77 25.19
CA ARG A 482 -9.29 3.63 25.51
C ARG A 482 -10.05 2.31 25.64
N LEU A 483 -11.22 2.32 26.30
CA LEU A 483 -12.05 1.12 26.41
C LEU A 483 -12.65 0.71 25.07
N SER A 484 -13.13 1.68 24.28
CA SER A 484 -13.67 1.44 22.95
C SER A 484 -12.63 0.88 21.99
N SER A 485 -11.39 1.38 22.02
CA SER A 485 -10.28 0.81 21.25
C SER A 485 -10.04 -0.66 21.58
N LYS A 486 -9.99 -1.03 22.87
CA LYS A 486 -9.85 -2.44 23.29
C LYS A 486 -11.04 -3.31 22.85
N PHE A 487 -12.25 -2.75 22.90
CA PHE A 487 -13.43 -3.43 22.41
C PHE A 487 -13.35 -3.69 20.91
N TYR A 488 -13.04 -2.69 20.08
CA TYR A 488 -12.85 -2.87 18.64
C TYR A 488 -11.71 -3.83 18.31
N GLU A 489 -10.62 -3.81 19.06
CA GLU A 489 -9.53 -4.79 18.92
C GLU A 489 -10.04 -6.22 19.11
N SER A 490 -10.92 -6.46 20.10
CA SER A 490 -11.55 -7.77 20.32
C SER A 490 -12.52 -8.20 19.22
N LEU A 491 -13.01 -7.26 18.38
CA LEU A 491 -13.88 -7.57 17.25
C LEU A 491 -13.11 -8.00 16.00
N ASN A 492 -11.82 -7.65 15.89
CA ASN A 492 -11.08 -7.81 14.63
C ASN A 492 -10.96 -9.27 14.18
N GLU A 493 -10.43 -10.16 15.04
CA GLU A 493 -10.28 -11.58 14.69
C GLU A 493 -11.63 -12.25 14.39
N PRO A 494 -12.68 -12.12 15.23
CA PRO A 494 -13.99 -12.69 14.92
C PRO A 494 -14.61 -12.15 13.62
N PHE A 495 -14.50 -10.85 13.35
CA PHE A 495 -15.08 -10.27 12.14
C PHE A 495 -14.33 -10.73 10.89
N LYS A 496 -12.98 -10.75 10.93
CA LYS A 496 -12.16 -11.27 9.83
C LYS A 496 -12.47 -12.74 9.55
N ALA A 497 -12.63 -13.56 10.60
CA ALA A 497 -13.00 -14.97 10.45
C ALA A 497 -14.40 -15.15 9.85
N TRP A 498 -15.38 -14.34 10.29
CA TRP A 498 -16.71 -14.32 9.70
C TRP A 498 -16.66 -13.95 8.21
N LEU A 499 -15.97 -12.86 7.86
CA LEU A 499 -15.84 -12.40 6.47
C LEU A 499 -15.17 -13.44 5.56
N ALA A 500 -14.11 -14.10 6.06
CA ALA A 500 -13.37 -15.12 5.33
C ALA A 500 -14.19 -16.40 5.08
N HIS A 501 -15.17 -16.70 5.92
CA HIS A 501 -16.01 -17.89 5.82
C HIS A 501 -17.13 -17.76 4.79
N LEU A 502 -17.61 -16.54 4.52
CA LEU A 502 -18.78 -16.31 3.68
C LEU A 502 -18.61 -16.92 2.27
N THR A 503 -19.71 -17.47 1.77
CA THR A 503 -19.85 -18.01 0.41
C THR A 503 -21.17 -17.58 -0.23
N ASN A 504 -21.28 -17.69 -1.55
CA ASN A 504 -22.55 -17.44 -2.25
C ASN A 504 -23.62 -18.52 -2.03
N HIS A 505 -23.28 -19.63 -1.36
CA HIS A 505 -24.20 -20.72 -1.06
C HIS A 505 -24.84 -20.62 0.32
N ASP A 506 -24.37 -19.69 1.18
CA ASP A 506 -24.87 -19.58 2.54
C ASP A 506 -26.25 -18.93 2.60
N ASP A 507 -26.99 -19.26 3.66
CA ASP A 507 -28.14 -18.45 4.07
C ASP A 507 -27.62 -17.15 4.68
N ARG A 508 -27.73 -16.07 3.90
CA ARG A 508 -27.21 -14.74 4.27
C ARG A 508 -27.78 -14.24 5.59
N GLU A 509 -29.07 -14.47 5.87
CA GLU A 509 -29.68 -14.03 7.13
C GLU A 509 -29.14 -14.83 8.31
N ARG A 510 -28.92 -16.13 8.12
CA ARG A 510 -28.34 -16.98 9.15
C ARG A 510 -26.92 -16.54 9.52
N GLU A 511 -26.07 -16.27 8.53
CA GLU A 511 -24.69 -15.82 8.75
C GLU A 511 -24.62 -14.46 9.47
N ILE A 512 -25.55 -13.55 9.14
CA ILE A 512 -25.64 -12.25 9.81
C ILE A 512 -26.12 -12.41 11.25
N GLU A 513 -27.05 -13.33 11.51
CA GLU A 513 -27.50 -13.62 12.87
C GLU A 513 -26.37 -14.25 13.71
N LEU A 514 -25.55 -15.13 13.13
CA LEU A 514 -24.34 -15.66 13.80
C LEU A 514 -23.37 -14.53 14.19
N TRP A 515 -23.17 -13.54 13.32
CA TRP A 515 -22.37 -12.37 13.67
C TRP A 515 -23.00 -11.56 14.82
N LYS A 516 -24.32 -11.30 14.78
CA LYS A 516 -25.00 -10.58 15.87
C LYS A 516 -24.90 -11.30 17.21
N GLU A 517 -25.03 -12.63 17.23
CA GLU A 517 -24.84 -13.45 18.42
C GLU A 517 -23.42 -13.27 18.98
N THR A 518 -22.42 -13.30 18.10
CA THR A 518 -21.01 -13.10 18.45
C THR A 518 -20.76 -11.68 18.99
N LEU A 519 -21.24 -10.66 18.29
CA LEU A 519 -21.13 -9.26 18.68
C LEU A 519 -21.80 -9.01 20.04
N ARG A 520 -22.99 -9.56 20.27
CA ARG A 520 -23.68 -9.48 21.56
C ARG A 520 -22.82 -10.04 22.69
N LYS A 521 -22.25 -11.23 22.48
CA LYS A 521 -21.37 -11.87 23.47
C LYS A 521 -20.17 -10.99 23.79
N LEU A 522 -19.46 -10.50 22.76
CA LEU A 522 -18.26 -9.67 22.93
C LEU A 522 -18.54 -8.37 23.69
N VAL A 523 -19.66 -7.69 23.40
CA VAL A 523 -20.02 -6.46 24.13
C VAL A 523 -20.36 -6.76 25.58
N LEU A 524 -21.12 -7.82 25.85
CA LEU A 524 -21.48 -8.21 27.21
C LEU A 524 -20.27 -8.66 28.02
N ASP A 525 -19.31 -9.36 27.40
CA ASP A 525 -18.05 -9.76 28.02
C ASP A 525 -17.20 -8.52 28.35
N ALA A 526 -17.05 -7.58 27.41
CA ALA A 526 -16.33 -6.33 27.62
C ALA A 526 -16.97 -5.48 28.75
N ALA A 527 -18.30 -5.38 28.79
CA ALA A 527 -19.02 -4.70 29.86
C ALA A 527 -18.85 -5.42 31.21
N SER A 528 -18.88 -6.76 31.21
CA SER A 528 -18.72 -7.58 32.41
C SER A 528 -17.33 -7.40 33.04
N GLN A 529 -16.27 -7.29 32.23
CA GLN A 529 -14.92 -6.98 32.74
C GLN A 529 -14.88 -5.64 33.48
N VAL A 530 -15.56 -4.61 32.97
CA VAL A 530 -15.65 -3.31 33.65
C VAL A 530 -16.43 -3.41 34.97
N ILE A 531 -17.48 -4.23 35.01
CA ILE A 531 -18.30 -4.45 36.21
C ILE A 531 -17.54 -5.26 37.27
N GLN A 532 -16.78 -6.26 36.86
CA GLN A 532 -15.94 -7.05 37.79
C GLN A 532 -14.83 -6.20 38.40
N ALA A 533 -14.31 -5.22 37.66
CA ALA A 533 -13.35 -4.23 38.15
C ALA A 533 -14.02 -3.00 38.79
N SER A 534 -15.21 -3.15 39.36
CA SER A 534 -15.96 -2.04 39.97
C SER A 534 -15.41 -1.65 41.35
N SER A 535 -15.48 -0.36 41.62
CA SER A 535 -15.15 0.24 42.92
C SER A 535 -16.42 0.54 43.73
N PRO A 536 -16.31 0.78 45.06
CA PRO A 536 -17.45 1.27 45.85
C PRO A 536 -18.08 2.55 45.30
N ARG A 537 -17.29 3.40 44.63
CA ARG A 537 -17.78 4.60 43.94
C ARG A 537 -18.63 4.24 42.72
N ASP A 538 -18.23 3.24 41.94
CA ASP A 538 -19.01 2.74 40.79
C ASP A 538 -20.38 2.20 41.21
N ILE A 539 -20.43 1.52 42.37
CA ILE A 539 -21.64 0.96 42.97
C ILE A 539 -22.55 2.07 43.52
N ARG A 540 -21.98 3.04 44.25
CA ARG A 540 -22.74 4.18 44.80
C ARG A 540 -23.29 5.07 43.67
N GLY A 541 -22.49 5.29 42.64
CA GLY A 541 -22.83 6.16 41.52
C GLY A 541 -22.89 7.65 41.86
N LEU A 542 -23.51 8.39 40.96
CA LEU A 542 -23.81 9.82 41.08
C LEU A 542 -25.32 10.01 41.07
N VAL A 543 -25.81 11.02 41.77
CA VAL A 543 -27.23 11.43 41.69
C VAL A 543 -27.29 12.65 40.80
N ASP A 544 -28.13 12.62 39.77
CA ASP A 544 -28.35 13.79 38.91
C ASP A 544 -29.31 14.81 39.54
N ASP A 545 -29.48 15.96 38.89
CA ASP A 545 -30.33 17.06 39.36
C ASP A 545 -31.81 16.66 39.53
N LYS A 546 -32.23 15.52 38.99
CA LYS A 546 -33.58 14.96 39.10
C LYS A 546 -33.70 13.88 40.17
N GLY A 547 -32.65 13.63 40.95
CA GLY A 547 -32.62 12.61 41.98
C GLY A 547 -32.41 11.18 41.47
N ILE A 548 -32.06 11.00 40.18
CA ILE A 548 -31.88 9.67 39.58
C ILE A 548 -30.45 9.18 39.84
N VAL A 549 -30.33 7.97 40.36
CA VAL A 549 -29.03 7.32 40.63
C VAL A 549 -28.45 6.76 39.33
N ASN A 550 -27.33 7.33 38.91
CA ASN A 550 -26.49 6.87 37.82
C ASN A 550 -25.30 6.10 38.39
N ASN A 551 -25.39 4.77 38.42
CA ASN A 551 -24.34 3.89 38.89
C ASN A 551 -23.96 2.86 37.81
N ILE A 552 -22.98 2.01 38.11
CA ILE A 552 -22.49 1.02 37.15
C ILE A 552 -23.58 0.03 36.69
N PHE A 553 -24.53 -0.31 37.57
CA PHE A 553 -25.63 -1.22 37.24
C PHE A 553 -26.66 -0.56 36.32
N THR A 554 -27.02 0.70 36.55
CA THR A 554 -27.94 1.44 35.67
C THR A 554 -27.30 1.74 34.32
N ALA A 555 -26.00 2.02 34.27
CA ALA A 555 -25.24 2.15 33.03
C ALA A 555 -25.22 0.83 32.24
N ASN A 556 -24.94 -0.30 32.89
CA ASN A 556 -24.95 -1.63 32.24
C ASN A 556 -26.36 -2.05 31.77
N ASN A 557 -27.41 -1.77 32.55
CA ASN A 557 -28.78 -2.05 32.15
C ASN A 557 -29.18 -1.23 30.92
N HIS A 558 -28.74 0.04 30.84
CA HIS A 558 -28.96 0.87 29.67
C HIS A 558 -28.26 0.30 28.43
N LEU A 559 -27.01 -0.16 28.56
CA LEU A 559 -26.29 -0.84 27.47
C LEU A 559 -27.04 -2.09 27.02
N ARG A 560 -27.51 -2.92 27.95
CA ARG A 560 -28.28 -4.15 27.63
C ARG A 560 -29.59 -3.85 26.92
N TYR A 561 -30.28 -2.79 27.33
CA TYR A 561 -31.49 -2.32 26.64
C TYR A 561 -31.17 -1.89 25.20
N LYS A 562 -30.13 -1.07 25.01
CA LYS A 562 -29.66 -0.64 23.68
C LYS A 562 -29.31 -1.83 22.79
N LEU A 563 -28.49 -2.75 23.29
CA LEU A 563 -28.16 -4.00 22.60
C LEU A 563 -29.40 -4.77 22.14
N GLN A 564 -30.45 -4.86 22.96
CA GLN A 564 -31.69 -5.56 22.57
C GLN A 564 -32.42 -4.84 21.44
N VAL A 565 -32.51 -3.50 21.51
CA VAL A 565 -33.19 -2.67 20.51
C VAL A 565 -32.42 -2.70 19.18
N ASP A 566 -31.12 -2.44 19.23
CA ASP A 566 -30.31 -2.20 18.03
C ASP A 566 -29.97 -3.51 17.31
N LEU A 567 -29.80 -4.64 18.02
CA LEU A 567 -29.65 -5.96 17.41
C LEU A 567 -31.00 -6.59 16.97
N LYS A 568 -32.14 -5.96 17.28
CA LYS A 568 -33.51 -6.46 17.02
C LYS A 568 -33.75 -7.89 17.51
N ILE A 569 -33.26 -8.21 18.70
CA ILE A 569 -33.38 -9.58 19.24
C ILE A 569 -34.81 -9.78 19.74
N GLU A 570 -35.57 -10.62 19.05
CA GLU A 570 -36.90 -11.04 19.49
C GLU A 570 -36.82 -11.68 20.88
N ARG A 571 -37.73 -11.28 21.78
CA ARG A 571 -37.88 -11.99 23.06
C ARG A 571 -38.42 -13.37 22.74
N LYS A 572 -37.58 -14.41 22.82
CA LYS A 572 -38.10 -15.77 23.05
C LYS A 572 -38.86 -15.71 24.37
N GLY A 573 -40.19 -15.81 24.26
CA GLY A 573 -41.12 -15.75 25.38
C GLY A 573 -40.94 -16.90 26.36
#